data_AF-A0A9P0N585-F1
#
_entry.id   AF-A0A9P0N585-F1
#
_cell.length_a   1.000
_cell.length_b   1.000
_cell.length_c   1.000
_cell.angle_alpha   90.00
_cell.angle_beta   90.00
_cell.angle_gamma   90.00
#
_symmetry.space_group_name_H-M   'P 1'
#
loop_
_entity.id
_entity.type
_entity.pdbx_description
1 polymer ?
#
loop_
_entity_poly.entity_id
_entity_poly.type
_entity_poly.pdbx_seq_one_letter_code
_entity_poly.pdbx_strand_id
1 'polypeptide(L)' 'MAIWAPVNRTLFKKTSTYFLVATLCTFFFERGLDMISLAIFEHLNKNKLWKDVKDRFKKKEVKKDEKTCK' A
#
# COMPACT_ATOMS: atom_id res chain seq x y z
N MET A 1 -23.78 21.49 13.87
CA MET A 1 -23.05 22.34 12.91
C MET A 1 -22.55 21.47 11.77
N ALA A 2 -23.11 21.64 10.58
CA ALA A 2 -22.80 20.79 9.42
C ALA A 2 -21.41 21.11 8.86
N ILE A 3 -20.53 20.10 8.80
CA ILE A 3 -19.17 20.21 8.24
C ILE A 3 -19.20 20.47 6.72
N TRP A 4 -20.31 20.13 6.07
CA TRP A 4 -20.50 20.30 4.63
C TRP A 4 -20.48 21.76 4.15
N ALA A 5 -21.20 22.64 4.85
CA ALA A 5 -21.32 24.05 4.48
C ALA A 5 -19.96 24.81 4.47
N PRO A 6 -19.10 24.69 5.51
CA PRO A 6 -17.78 25.33 5.48
C PRO A 6 -16.86 24.70 4.43
N VAL A 7 -16.86 23.38 4.26
CA VAL A 7 -16.03 22.68 3.25
C VAL A 7 -16.38 23.12 1.82
N ASN A 8 -17.67 23.24 1.51
CA ASN A 8 -18.11 23.75 0.20
C ASN A 8 -17.67 25.18 -0.05
N ARG A 9 -17.79 26.04 0.97
CA ARG A 9 -17.40 27.45 0.85
C ARG A 9 -15.89 27.64 0.71
N THR A 10 -15.08 26.80 1.34
CA THR A 10 -13.61 26.95 1.35
C THR A 10 -12.90 26.20 0.23
N LEU A 11 -13.30 24.96 -0.06
CA LEU A 11 -12.58 24.09 -1.00
C LEU A 11 -13.22 24.07 -2.39
N PHE A 12 -14.54 23.97 -2.48
CA PHE A 12 -15.23 23.75 -3.77
C PHE A 12 -15.66 25.04 -4.48
N LYS A 13 -15.82 26.17 -3.76
CA LYS A 13 -16.29 27.43 -4.36
C LYS A 13 -15.23 28.21 -5.15
N LYS A 14 -13.94 27.99 -4.89
CA LYS A 14 -12.83 28.65 -5.59
C LYS A 14 -12.10 27.64 -6.47
N THR A 15 -12.10 27.84 -7.79
CA THR A 15 -11.51 26.90 -8.76
C THR A 15 -10.01 26.68 -8.56
N SER A 16 -9.27 27.73 -8.18
CA SER A 16 -7.83 27.62 -7.87
C SER A 16 -7.54 26.78 -6.64
N THR A 17 -8.30 26.98 -5.55
CA THR A 17 -8.19 26.18 -4.32
C THR A 17 -8.65 24.74 -4.55
N TYR A 18 -9.71 24.55 -5.33
CA TYR A 18 -10.20 23.23 -5.72
C TYR A 18 -9.14 22.41 -6.45
N PHE A 19 -8.47 22.99 -7.44
CA PHE A 19 -7.43 22.29 -8.20
C PHE A 19 -6.27 21.86 -7.31
N LEU A 20 -5.82 22.72 -6.39
CA LEU A 20 -4.77 22.39 -5.43
C LEU A 20 -5.18 21.23 -4.52
N VAL A 21 -6.40 21.26 -3.99
CA VAL A 21 -6.90 20.19 -3.12
C VAL A 21 -7.05 18.88 -3.90
N ALA A 22 -7.58 18.94 -5.12
CA ALA A 22 -7.77 17.77 -5.97
C ALA A 22 -6.43 17.09 -6.29
N THR A 23 -5.41 17.86 -6.70
CA THR A 23 -4.07 17.32 -7.02
C THR A 23 -3.35 16.74 -5.81
N LEU A 24 -3.47 17.37 -4.64
CA LEU A 24 -2.96 16.78 -3.40
C LEU A 24 -3.70 15.50 -3.06
N CYS A 25 -5.03 15.50 -3.16
CA CYS A 25 -5.85 14.34 -2.87
C CYS A 25 -5.50 13.17 -3.78
N THR A 26 -5.32 13.40 -5.08
CA THR A 26 -4.90 12.36 -6.03
C THR A 26 -3.54 11.78 -5.67
N PHE A 27 -2.56 12.62 -5.29
CA PHE A 27 -1.24 12.15 -4.89
C PHE A 27 -1.30 11.23 -3.66
N PHE A 28 -2.04 11.62 -2.61
CA PHE A 28 -2.19 10.78 -1.43
C PHE A 28 -3.03 9.53 -1.71
N PHE A 29 -4.04 9.66 -2.56
CA PHE A 29 -4.90 8.55 -2.96
C PHE A 29 -4.13 7.49 -3.74
N GLU A 30 -3.25 7.88 -4.67
CA GLU A 30 -2.37 6.93 -5.38
C GLU A 30 -1.52 6.12 -4.40
N ARG A 31 -0.85 6.77 -3.44
CA ARG A 31 -0.01 6.08 -2.45
C ARG A 31 -0.80 5.21 -1.48
N GLY A 32 -1.96 5.69 -1.06
CA GLY A 32 -2.86 4.95 -0.18
C GLY A 32 -3.43 3.72 -0.88
N LEU A 33 -3.96 3.90 -2.09
CA LEU A 33 -4.53 2.80 -2.88
C LEU A 33 -3.50 1.73 -3.21
N ASP A 34 -2.29 2.10 -3.63
CA ASP A 34 -1.26 1.12 -3.97
C ASP A 34 -0.94 0.22 -2.77
N MET A 35 -0.67 0.83 -1.61
CA MET A 35 -0.41 0.11 -0.36
C MET A 35 -1.60 -0.76 0.09
N ILE A 36 -2.81 -0.23 0.02
CA ILE A 36 -4.03 -0.96 0.43
C ILE A 36 -4.29 -2.13 -0.51
N SER A 37 -4.17 -1.91 -1.82
CA SER A 37 -4.41 -2.93 -2.84
C SER A 37 -3.42 -4.08 -2.70
N LEU A 38 -2.14 -3.79 -2.47
CA LEU A 38 -1.11 -4.79 -2.18
C LEU A 38 -1.42 -5.53 -0.89
N ALA A 39 -1.79 -4.83 0.18
CA ALA A 39 -2.12 -5.48 1.46
C ALA A 39 -3.33 -6.43 1.32
N ILE A 40 -4.38 -6.01 0.60
CA ILE A 40 -5.55 -6.86 0.32
C ILE A 40 -5.13 -8.05 -0.54
N PHE A 41 -4.35 -7.82 -1.58
CA PHE A 41 -3.89 -8.89 -2.49
C PHE A 41 -3.03 -9.93 -1.77
N GLU A 42 -2.07 -9.48 -0.96
CA GLU A 42 -1.24 -10.36 -0.14
C GLU A 42 -2.08 -11.10 0.90
N HIS A 43 -3.07 -10.43 1.49
CA HIS A 43 -3.95 -11.06 2.46
C HIS A 43 -4.81 -12.17 1.85
N LEU A 44 -5.32 -11.97 0.63
CA LEU A 44 -6.12 -12.96 -0.09
C LEU A 44 -5.26 -14.12 -0.62
N ASN A 45 -3.99 -13.88 -0.97
CA ASN A 45 -3.10 -14.87 -1.58
C ASN A 45 -2.03 -15.42 -0.62
N LYS A 46 -2.28 -15.36 0.69
CA LYS A 46 -1.37 -15.91 1.71
C LYS A 46 -1.00 -17.35 1.39
N ASN A 47 0.29 -17.68 1.53
CA ASN A 47 0.90 -18.98 1.28
C ASN A 47 1.10 -19.38 -0.19
N LYS A 48 0.46 -18.69 -1.15
CA LYS A 48 0.70 -18.88 -2.59
C LYS A 48 1.74 -17.92 -3.14
N LEU A 49 1.98 -16.81 -2.45
CA LEU A 49 2.91 -15.79 -2.90
C LEU A 49 4.37 -16.22 -2.70
N TRP A 50 5.22 -15.96 -3.70
CA TRP A 50 6.65 -16.30 -3.63
C TRP A 50 7.33 -15.71 -2.39
N LYS A 51 6.91 -14.52 -1.93
CA LYS A 51 7.40 -13.87 -0.70
C LYS A 51 7.28 -14.80 0.52
N ASP A 52 6.17 -15.52 0.67
CA ASP A 52 5.92 -16.45 1.78
C ASP A 52 6.64 -17.80 1.62
N VAL A 53 6.86 -18.23 0.38
CA VAL A 53 7.47 -19.52 0.06
C VAL A 53 9.00 -19.46 0.08
N LYS A 54 9.59 -18.32 -0.28
CA LYS A 54 11.04 -18.10 -0.43
C LYS A 54 11.82 -18.45 0.84
N ASP A 55 11.26 -18.16 2.01
CA ASP A 55 11.94 -18.45 3.29
C ASP A 55 12.15 -19.95 3.54
N ARG A 56 11.33 -20.81 2.91
CA ARG A 56 11.53 -22.26 2.97
C ARG A 56 12.73 -22.71 2.14
N PHE A 57 13.04 -22.02 1.05
CA PHE A 57 14.19 -22.34 0.19
C PHE A 57 15.50 -21.84 0.79
N LYS A 58 15.54 -20.62 1.32
CA LYS A 58 16.75 -20.10 2.00
C LYS A 58 17.21 -20.99 3.15
N LYS A 59 16.27 -21.50 3.96
CA LYS A 59 16.58 -22.44 5.05
C LYS A 59 17.11 -23.78 4.58
N LYS A 60 16.77 -24.23 3.36
CA LYS A 60 17.28 -25.47 2.78
C LYS A 60 18.72 -25.32 2.30
N GLU A 61 19.06 -24.22 1.65
CA GLU A 61 20.45 -23.92 1.23
C GLU A 61 21.38 -23.86 2.45
N VAL A 62 21.04 -23.06 3.48
CA VAL A 62 21.87 -22.94 4.71
C VAL A 62 22.07 -24.29 5.42
N LYS A 63 21.03 -25.13 5.50
CA LYS A 63 21.14 -26.48 6.10
C LYS A 63 21.95 -27.45 5.25
N LYS A 64 22.00 -27.24 3.93
CA LYS A 64 22.82 -28.04 3.02
C LYS A 64 24.28 -27.67 3.21
N ASP A 65 24.58 -26.38 3.26
CA ASP A 65 25.94 -25.85 3.46
C ASP A 65 26.52 -26.25 4.83
N GLU A 66 25.69 -26.24 5.89
CA GLU A 66 26.12 -26.72 7.23
C GLU A 66 26.41 -28.23 7.24
N LYS A 67 25.63 -29.02 6.48
CA LYS A 67 25.85 -30.47 6.37
C LYS A 67 27.01 -30.86 5.47
N THR A 68 27.44 -29.98 4.57
CA THR A 68 28.63 -30.19 3.72
C THR A 68 29.92 -29.79 4.43
N CYS A 69 29.85 -28.97 5.48
CA CYS A 69 30.99 -28.52 6.28
C CYS A 69 31.20 -29.35 7.58
N LYS A 70 30.49 -30.47 7.73
CA LYS A 70 30.67 -31.48 8.79
C LYS A 70 31.07 -32.80 8.15
#